data_AF-A0A6G0IMG8-F1
#
_entry.id   AF-A0A6G0IMG8-F1
#
_cell.length_a   1.000
_cell.length_b   1.000
_cell.length_c   1.000
_cell.angle_alpha   90.00
_cell.angle_beta   90.00
_cell.angle_gamma   90.00
#
_symmetry.space_group_name_H-M   'P 1'
#
loop_
_entity.id
_entity.type
_entity.pdbx_description
1 polymer ?
#
loop_
_entity_poly.entity_id
_entity_poly.type
_entity_poly.pdbx_seq_one_letter_code
_entity_poly.pdbx_strand_id
1 'polypeptide(L)'
;MMHAALGIWILSAVICVGRGDHHHGDQDTALDNSANSVSLVAAANKEFAFRLYSQLAAHADSQGKNIFFSPSSVSVALATLSVGAREETHKQIFSGLGFNSTLLTQADPRPEFLETLKQSYFADGFTVDFANAADSANTINEYVKGKTNGKIEELVSNPDPMTVMYLISYIYYKGKWATPFEPKLTKEDTFTVDENTKVQVQMMNKEERFDIYYDQAINTSVLHLPFNSSYSMLLMLPDDMATLEKAICPSHVTRWLKSMETWMYDVYIPKFSIKTSYTLNDVLTAMGMTDMFTERADLSGIAQNVALTVSEVVHQATLDVDEAGATAAAATGIRIAFASIQHVPVLKFNRPFMVMIIERNTEDILFMGKIVNPKI
;
A
#
# COMPACT_ATOMS: atom_id res chain seq x y z
N MET A 1 4.66 -7.90 42.95
CA MET A 1 4.66 -6.58 42.30
C MET A 1 4.48 -6.84 40.82
N MET A 2 3.30 -6.56 40.28
CA MET A 2 3.03 -6.69 38.84
C MET A 2 3.92 -5.69 38.10
N HIS A 3 4.84 -6.19 37.29
CA HIS A 3 5.55 -5.35 36.32
C HIS A 3 4.56 -5.06 35.20
N ALA A 4 4.10 -3.81 35.11
CA ALA A 4 3.44 -3.32 33.91
C ALA A 4 4.44 -3.45 32.76
N ALA A 5 4.12 -4.30 31.77
CA ALA A 5 4.92 -4.40 30.57
C ALA A 5 4.84 -3.06 29.82
N LEU A 6 6.00 -2.49 29.46
CA LEU A 6 6.09 -1.27 28.67
C LEU A 6 5.76 -1.60 27.21
N GLY A 7 4.47 -1.68 26.90
CA GLY A 7 3.96 -1.72 25.53
C GLY A 7 4.21 -0.40 24.83
N ILE A 8 5.19 -0.34 23.92
CA ILE A 8 5.45 0.84 23.10
C ILE A 8 4.99 0.58 21.67
N TRP A 9 3.88 1.18 21.25
CA TRP A 9 3.25 0.87 19.96
C TRP A 9 3.55 1.98 18.98
N ILE A 10 4.22 1.67 17.86
CA ILE A 10 4.59 2.66 16.85
C ILE A 10 3.64 2.49 15.64
N LEU A 11 2.87 3.55 15.36
CA LEU A 11 1.74 3.58 14.43
C LEU A 11 2.11 4.14 13.04
N SER A 12 1.38 3.76 12.00
CA SER A 12 1.42 4.43 10.69
C SER A 12 0.01 4.78 10.20
N ALA A 13 -0.26 6.06 9.95
CA ALA A 13 -1.52 6.58 9.44
C ALA A 13 -1.39 7.10 8.00
N VAL A 14 -2.39 6.83 7.15
CA VAL A 14 -2.71 7.63 5.95
C VAL A 14 -4.23 7.85 5.92
N ILE A 15 -4.66 9.12 5.97
CA ILE A 15 -6.06 9.53 5.79
C ILE A 15 -6.18 10.26 4.46
N CYS A 16 -6.97 9.74 3.51
CA CYS A 16 -7.34 10.46 2.29
C CYS A 16 -8.83 10.88 2.35
N VAL A 17 -9.09 12.18 2.57
CA VAL A 17 -10.38 12.84 2.30
C VAL A 17 -10.07 14.18 1.61
N GLY A 18 -10.59 14.39 0.39
CA GLY A 18 -10.17 15.49 -0.49
C GLY A 18 -11.07 16.75 -0.51
N ARG A 19 -10.39 17.92 -0.41
CA ARG A 19 -10.55 19.29 -0.99
C ARG A 19 -10.09 20.33 0.07
N GLY A 20 -8.97 21.05 -0.09
CA GLY A 20 -8.72 22.30 -0.86
C GLY A 20 -9.14 23.53 -0.01
N ASP A 21 -8.40 24.60 0.27
CA ASP A 21 -7.12 25.22 -0.12
C ASP A 21 -6.66 26.16 1.02
N HIS A 22 -5.38 26.56 1.10
CA HIS A 22 -4.94 27.95 1.38
C HIS A 22 -3.40 28.14 1.22
N HIS A 23 -3.03 29.14 0.42
CA HIS A 23 -1.71 29.82 0.27
C HIS A 23 -1.21 30.45 1.60
N HIS A 24 0.05 30.85 1.87
CA HIS A 24 1.26 31.21 1.11
C HIS A 24 2.45 31.30 2.11
N GLY A 25 3.71 31.16 1.66
CA GLY A 25 4.85 31.86 2.29
C GLY A 25 6.20 31.14 2.40
N ASP A 26 7.01 31.22 1.33
CA ASP A 26 8.48 31.42 1.25
C ASP A 26 9.48 30.54 2.05
N GLN A 27 10.34 29.79 1.34
CA GLN A 27 11.78 29.55 1.64
C GLN A 27 12.47 28.68 0.56
N ASP A 28 13.17 29.35 -0.37
CA ASP A 28 13.72 28.78 -1.61
C ASP A 28 15.09 28.06 -1.50
N THR A 29 15.51 27.62 -0.31
CA THR A 29 16.76 26.84 -0.14
C THR A 29 16.60 25.51 0.60
N ALA A 30 15.44 25.26 1.22
CA ALA A 30 15.12 23.97 1.86
C ALA A 30 14.38 22.99 0.92
N LEU A 31 13.73 23.53 -0.11
CA LEU A 31 12.90 22.77 -1.08
C LEU A 31 13.72 21.81 -1.95
N ASP A 32 14.96 22.16 -2.30
CA ASP A 32 15.79 21.35 -3.21
C ASP A 32 16.39 20.12 -2.49
N ASN A 33 16.75 20.27 -1.21
CA ASN A 33 17.19 19.14 -0.38
C ASN A 33 16.02 18.22 0.00
N SER A 34 14.84 18.78 0.29
CA SER A 34 13.66 17.99 0.66
C SER A 34 13.09 17.22 -0.53
N ALA A 35 13.04 17.81 -1.72
CA ALA A 35 12.64 17.14 -2.95
C ALA A 35 13.54 15.94 -3.27
N ASN A 36 14.87 16.12 -3.13
CA ASN A 36 15.83 15.03 -3.29
C ASN A 36 15.63 13.93 -2.25
N SER A 37 15.42 14.26 -0.97
CA SER A 37 15.16 13.24 0.07
C SER A 37 13.85 12.49 -0.15
N VAL A 38 12.78 13.18 -0.58
CA VAL A 38 11.47 12.56 -0.86
C VAL A 38 11.59 11.58 -2.02
N SER A 39 12.33 11.93 -3.08
CA SER A 39 12.57 11.03 -4.21
C SER A 39 13.35 9.77 -3.83
N LEU A 40 14.33 9.90 -2.93
CA LEU A 40 15.12 8.77 -2.43
C LEU A 40 14.28 7.84 -1.55
N VAL A 41 13.42 8.40 -0.68
CA VAL A 41 12.48 7.61 0.13
C VAL A 41 11.49 6.87 -0.76
N ALA A 42 10.92 7.54 -1.77
CA ALA A 42 10.01 6.90 -2.72
C ALA A 42 10.69 5.77 -3.51
N ALA A 43 11.97 5.93 -3.87
CA ALA A 43 12.75 4.88 -4.53
C ALA A 43 13.00 3.67 -3.61
N ALA A 44 13.36 3.91 -2.34
CA ALA A 44 13.53 2.85 -1.35
C ALA A 44 12.21 2.13 -1.04
N ASN A 45 11.12 2.87 -0.86
CA ASN A 45 9.78 2.32 -0.66
C ASN A 45 9.31 1.46 -1.85
N LYS A 46 9.62 1.88 -3.09
CA LYS A 46 9.35 1.07 -4.28
C LYS A 46 10.09 -0.28 -4.20
N GLU A 47 11.38 -0.27 -3.91
CA GLU A 47 12.15 -1.53 -3.78
C GLU A 47 11.60 -2.41 -2.64
N PHE A 48 11.31 -1.80 -1.48
CA PHE A 48 10.68 -2.48 -0.36
C PHE A 48 9.34 -3.10 -0.73
N ALA A 49 8.50 -2.41 -1.51
CA ALA A 49 7.21 -2.92 -1.98
C ALA A 49 7.34 -4.23 -2.75
N PHE A 50 8.25 -4.31 -3.72
CA PHE A 50 8.45 -5.53 -4.51
C PHE A 50 9.04 -6.67 -3.67
N ARG A 51 10.00 -6.38 -2.80
CA ARG A 51 10.57 -7.39 -1.89
C ARG A 51 9.51 -7.94 -0.93
N LEU A 52 8.70 -7.06 -0.32
CA LEU A 52 7.62 -7.45 0.58
C LEU A 52 6.55 -8.25 -0.16
N TYR A 53 6.16 -7.82 -1.37
CA TYR A 53 5.22 -8.58 -2.21
C TYR A 53 5.74 -9.99 -2.49
N SER A 54 7.00 -10.12 -2.91
CA SER A 54 7.61 -11.41 -3.22
C SER A 54 7.59 -12.36 -2.03
N GLN A 55 7.89 -11.88 -0.82
CA GLN A 55 7.83 -12.69 0.40
C GLN A 55 6.39 -13.06 0.76
N LEU A 56 5.45 -12.12 0.67
CA LEU A 56 4.03 -12.40 0.91
C LEU A 56 3.46 -13.41 -0.09
N ALA A 57 3.83 -13.32 -1.37
CA ALA A 57 3.39 -14.24 -2.42
C ALA A 57 3.98 -15.64 -2.26
N ALA A 58 5.19 -15.74 -1.71
CA ALA A 58 5.82 -17.03 -1.37
C ALA A 58 5.29 -17.64 -0.07
N HIS A 59 4.66 -16.84 0.80
CA HIS A 59 4.13 -17.32 2.08
C HIS A 59 3.00 -18.34 1.90
N ALA A 60 2.99 -19.40 2.71
CA ALA A 60 2.03 -20.49 2.60
C ALA A 60 0.58 -20.01 2.74
N ASP A 61 0.34 -19.06 3.65
CA ASP A 61 -1.00 -18.53 3.92
C ASP A 61 -1.59 -17.72 2.76
N SER A 62 -0.77 -17.27 1.81
CA SER A 62 -1.18 -16.46 0.67
C SER A 62 -1.50 -17.27 -0.59
N GLN A 63 -1.24 -18.59 -0.59
CA GLN A 63 -1.44 -19.44 -1.77
C GLN A 63 -2.92 -19.45 -2.20
N GLY A 64 -3.17 -19.05 -3.45
CA GLY A 64 -4.52 -18.98 -4.02
C GLY A 64 -5.41 -17.87 -3.47
N LYS A 65 -4.90 -16.96 -2.63
CA LYS A 65 -5.66 -15.85 -2.04
C LYS A 65 -5.33 -14.51 -2.68
N ASN A 66 -6.23 -13.55 -2.49
CA ASN A 66 -5.92 -12.14 -2.74
C ASN A 66 -4.73 -11.72 -1.87
N ILE A 67 -3.82 -10.94 -2.45
CA ILE A 67 -2.75 -10.26 -1.70
C ILE A 67 -2.98 -8.78 -1.88
N PHE A 68 -3.01 -8.03 -0.80
CA PHE A 68 -3.17 -6.58 -0.87
C PHE A 68 -2.55 -5.94 0.36
N PHE A 69 -1.63 -5.00 0.21
CA PHE A 69 -1.00 -4.35 1.36
C PHE A 69 -0.53 -2.95 0.98
N SER A 70 -0.16 -2.15 1.99
CA SER A 70 0.47 -0.86 1.80
C SER A 70 1.93 -0.88 2.21
N PRO A 71 2.86 -0.93 1.24
CA PRO A 71 4.29 -0.90 1.54
C PRO A 71 4.69 0.40 2.23
N SER A 72 4.17 1.56 1.78
CA SER A 72 4.47 2.84 2.42
C SER A 72 4.05 2.85 3.90
N SER A 73 2.88 2.29 4.24
CA SER A 73 2.42 2.21 5.63
C SER A 73 3.32 1.34 6.50
N VAL A 74 3.69 0.14 6.02
CA VAL A 74 4.60 -0.77 6.74
C VAL A 74 6.00 -0.15 6.87
N SER A 75 6.50 0.48 5.80
CA SER A 75 7.80 1.15 5.77
C SER A 75 7.89 2.26 6.82
N VAL A 76 6.85 3.08 6.94
CA VAL A 76 6.76 4.14 7.95
C VAL A 76 6.82 3.58 9.37
N ALA A 77 6.07 2.51 9.65
CA ALA A 77 6.05 1.89 10.96
C ALA A 77 7.45 1.38 11.35
N LEU A 78 8.11 0.67 10.43
CA LEU A 78 9.47 0.14 10.63
C LEU A 78 10.53 1.25 10.70
N ALA A 79 10.43 2.28 9.86
CA ALA A 79 11.32 3.42 9.89
C ALA A 79 11.22 4.16 11.23
N THR A 80 10.01 4.31 11.76
CA THR A 80 9.80 4.95 13.06
C THR A 80 10.38 4.09 14.20
N LEU A 81 10.22 2.76 14.14
CA LEU A 81 10.91 1.83 15.05
C LEU A 81 12.44 1.99 14.97
N SER A 82 12.98 2.14 13.77
CA SER A 82 14.42 2.24 13.54
C SER A 82 15.06 3.45 14.25
N VAL A 83 14.31 4.52 14.50
CA VAL A 83 14.78 5.71 15.25
C VAL A 83 15.15 5.35 16.70
N GLY A 84 14.41 4.41 17.28
CA GLY A 84 14.63 3.89 18.61
C GLY A 84 15.61 2.72 18.68
N ALA A 85 15.87 2.08 17.54
CA ALA A 85 16.81 0.97 17.43
C ALA A 85 18.27 1.46 17.43
N ARG A 86 19.19 0.60 17.86
CA ARG A 86 20.63 0.84 17.82
C ARG A 86 21.37 -0.33 17.15
N GLU A 87 22.63 -0.08 16.82
CA GLU A 87 23.59 -1.07 16.34
C GLU A 87 23.03 -1.99 15.24
N GLU A 88 23.11 -3.31 15.43
CA GLU A 88 22.74 -4.30 14.43
C GLU A 88 21.21 -4.34 14.18
N THR A 89 20.40 -4.10 15.22
CA THR A 89 18.94 -4.00 15.07
C THR A 89 18.57 -2.84 14.14
N HIS A 90 19.19 -1.67 14.32
CA HIS A 90 18.99 -0.54 13.43
C HIS A 90 19.43 -0.86 11.99
N LYS A 91 20.63 -1.43 11.82
CA LYS A 91 21.18 -1.78 10.49
C LYS A 91 20.28 -2.76 9.73
N GLN A 92 19.77 -3.79 10.41
CA GLN A 92 18.87 -4.78 9.82
C GLN A 92 17.56 -4.14 9.34
N ILE A 93 16.91 -3.31 10.18
CA ILE A 93 15.68 -2.61 9.80
C ILE A 93 15.93 -1.66 8.62
N PHE A 94 16.98 -0.84 8.70
CA PHE A 94 17.30 0.15 7.69
C PHE A 94 17.65 -0.48 6.33
N SER A 95 18.44 -1.56 6.35
CA SER A 95 18.77 -2.38 5.17
C SER A 95 17.54 -3.11 4.62
N GLY A 96 16.69 -3.63 5.50
CA GLY A 96 15.42 -4.28 5.15
C GLY A 96 14.49 -3.38 4.35
N LEU A 97 14.44 -2.09 4.71
CA LEU A 97 13.68 -1.05 4.02
C LEU A 97 14.31 -0.57 2.70
N GLY A 98 15.48 -1.07 2.33
CA GLY A 98 16.16 -0.67 1.09
C GLY A 98 16.93 0.65 1.18
N PHE A 99 17.10 1.20 2.39
CA PHE A 99 17.83 2.46 2.59
C PHE A 99 19.37 2.29 2.55
N ASN A 100 19.89 1.09 2.30
CA ASN A 100 21.33 0.81 2.20
C ASN A 100 21.93 1.09 0.80
N SER A 101 21.10 1.41 -0.20
CA SER A 101 21.58 1.72 -1.55
C SER A 101 22.60 2.86 -1.52
N THR A 102 23.64 2.77 -2.35
CA THR A 102 24.82 3.67 -2.43
C THR A 102 24.53 5.17 -2.42
N LEU A 103 23.28 5.58 -2.69
CA LEU A 103 22.79 6.96 -2.65
C LEU A 103 22.49 7.47 -1.23
N LEU A 104 22.06 6.60 -0.32
CA LEU A 104 21.73 6.95 1.07
C LEU A 104 22.88 6.67 2.04
N THR A 105 23.81 5.77 1.70
CA THR A 105 25.03 5.55 2.49
C THR A 105 26.03 6.71 2.41
N GLN A 106 25.93 7.60 1.41
CA GLN A 106 26.69 8.86 1.39
C GLN A 106 26.10 9.95 2.29
N ALA A 107 24.86 9.76 2.74
CA ALA A 107 24.19 10.61 3.71
C ALA A 107 23.91 9.76 4.95
N ASP A 108 24.89 9.62 5.84
CA ASP A 108 24.66 9.20 7.23
C ASP A 108 23.31 9.79 7.67
N PRO A 109 22.25 8.98 7.93
CA PRO A 109 20.89 9.48 7.98
C PRO A 109 20.79 10.51 9.12
N ARG A 110 20.92 11.78 8.74
CA ARG A 110 21.00 12.89 9.66
C ARG A 110 19.71 12.90 10.49
N PRO A 111 19.75 13.39 11.74
CA PRO A 111 18.54 13.60 12.54
C PRO A 111 17.39 14.25 11.76
N GLU A 112 17.70 15.15 10.82
CA GLU A 112 16.77 15.80 9.88
C GLU A 112 16.01 14.81 8.95
N PHE A 113 16.63 13.71 8.50
CA PHE A 113 15.98 12.66 7.68
C PHE A 113 14.94 11.88 8.50
N LEU A 114 15.32 11.50 9.72
CA LEU A 114 14.41 10.84 10.66
C LEU A 114 13.30 11.79 11.13
N GLU A 115 13.60 13.08 11.26
CA GLU A 115 12.64 14.12 11.59
C GLU A 115 11.69 14.40 10.42
N THR A 116 12.18 14.37 9.18
CA THR A 116 11.33 14.46 7.98
C THR A 116 10.39 13.27 7.88
N LEU A 117 10.84 12.05 8.18
CA LEU A 117 9.96 10.88 8.27
C LEU A 117 8.92 11.04 9.39
N LYS A 118 9.30 11.55 10.56
CA LYS A 118 8.36 11.83 11.66
C LYS A 118 7.35 12.94 11.34
N GLN A 119 7.78 14.00 10.66
CA GLN A 119 6.93 15.14 10.31
C GLN A 119 6.02 14.81 9.11
N SER A 120 6.48 13.96 8.20
CA SER A 120 5.69 13.50 7.04
C SER A 120 4.65 12.45 7.40
N TYR A 121 4.84 11.72 8.51
CA TYR A 121 3.99 10.62 8.90
C TYR A 121 3.60 10.71 10.38
N PHE A 122 2.32 11.06 10.61
CA PHE A 122 1.72 11.13 11.95
C PHE A 122 1.66 9.74 12.60
N ALA A 123 2.75 9.34 13.25
CA ALA A 123 2.84 8.16 14.09
C ALA A 123 2.50 8.55 15.54
N ASP A 124 1.38 8.06 16.08
CA ASP A 124 1.13 8.16 17.53
C ASP A 124 1.82 6.98 18.25
N GLY A 125 1.97 7.09 19.57
CA GLY A 125 2.35 5.98 20.44
C GLY A 125 1.64 6.08 21.79
N PHE A 126 1.21 4.94 22.34
CA PHE A 126 0.51 4.87 23.63
C PHE A 126 0.85 3.55 24.34
N THR A 127 0.52 3.45 25.64
CA THR A 127 0.81 2.29 26.48
C THR A 127 -0.47 1.51 26.81
N VAL A 128 -0.37 0.18 26.81
CA VAL A 128 -1.47 -0.76 27.12
C VAL A 128 -0.93 -1.87 28.02
N ASP A 129 -1.75 -2.37 28.94
CA ASP A 129 -1.41 -3.48 29.83
C ASP A 129 -1.86 -4.83 29.25
N PHE A 130 -0.93 -5.56 28.64
CA PHE A 130 -1.16 -6.88 28.03
C PHE A 130 -1.51 -7.99 29.03
N ALA A 131 -1.37 -7.76 30.33
CA ALA A 131 -1.78 -8.75 31.33
C ALA A 131 -3.28 -9.10 31.21
N ASN A 132 -4.10 -8.17 30.72
CA ASN A 132 -5.48 -8.44 30.30
C ASN A 132 -5.61 -8.33 28.78
N ALA A 133 -5.55 -9.48 28.10
CA ALA A 133 -5.64 -9.56 26.64
C ALA A 133 -6.93 -8.95 26.08
N ALA A 134 -8.07 -9.12 26.75
CA ALA A 134 -9.36 -8.61 26.27
C ALA A 134 -9.44 -7.07 26.35
N ASP A 135 -9.01 -6.49 27.47
CA ASP A 135 -8.97 -5.03 27.63
C ASP A 135 -7.95 -4.40 26.68
N SER A 136 -6.83 -5.09 26.46
CA SER A 136 -5.79 -4.68 25.50
C SER A 136 -6.32 -4.65 24.07
N ALA A 137 -6.93 -5.75 23.62
CA ALA A 137 -7.55 -5.85 22.31
C ALA A 137 -8.61 -4.76 22.11
N ASN A 138 -9.49 -4.55 23.10
CA ASN A 138 -10.53 -3.52 23.05
C ASN A 138 -9.92 -2.11 22.93
N THR A 139 -8.88 -1.80 23.70
CA THR A 139 -8.21 -0.50 23.66
C THR A 139 -7.61 -0.23 22.28
N ILE A 140 -6.91 -1.22 21.70
CA ILE A 140 -6.31 -1.13 20.37
C ILE A 140 -7.39 -0.96 19.29
N ASN A 141 -8.43 -1.81 19.32
CA ASN A 141 -9.48 -1.82 18.32
C ASN A 141 -10.33 -0.54 18.35
N GLU A 142 -10.71 -0.03 19.52
CA GLU A 142 -11.46 1.23 19.62
C GLU A 142 -10.66 2.43 19.12
N TYR A 143 -9.34 2.46 19.36
CA TYR A 143 -8.47 3.48 18.78
C TYR A 143 -8.43 3.41 17.25
N VAL A 144 -8.18 2.22 16.68
CA VAL A 144 -8.12 2.01 15.22
C VAL A 144 -9.47 2.33 14.57
N LYS A 145 -10.56 1.90 15.18
CA LYS A 145 -11.93 2.19 14.76
C LYS A 145 -12.20 3.69 14.76
N GLY A 146 -11.77 4.40 15.81
CA GLY A 146 -11.85 5.87 15.87
C GLY A 146 -11.10 6.56 14.73
N LYS A 147 -9.85 6.16 14.49
CA LYS A 147 -8.99 6.74 13.43
C LYS A 147 -9.47 6.42 12.02
N THR A 148 -10.14 5.28 11.84
CA THR A 148 -10.65 4.82 10.55
C THR A 148 -12.13 5.13 10.33
N ASN A 149 -12.77 5.88 11.23
CA ASN A 149 -14.21 6.16 11.20
C ASN A 149 -15.06 4.87 11.06
N GLY A 150 -14.65 3.80 11.75
CA GLY A 150 -15.33 2.51 11.75
C GLY A 150 -15.03 1.61 10.54
N LYS A 151 -14.09 1.98 9.66
CA LYS A 151 -13.73 1.13 8.50
C LYS A 151 -12.86 -0.06 8.87
N ILE A 152 -12.16 0.00 9.99
CA ILE A 152 -11.43 -1.11 10.59
C ILE A 152 -11.92 -1.23 12.03
N GLU A 153 -12.83 -2.19 12.27
CA GLU A 153 -13.46 -2.39 13.57
C GLU A 153 -12.64 -3.30 14.50
N GLU A 154 -11.96 -4.29 13.93
CA GLU A 154 -11.15 -5.25 14.66
C GLU A 154 -9.85 -5.49 13.88
N LEU A 155 -8.74 -5.18 14.53
CA LEU A 155 -7.37 -5.38 14.05
C LEU A 155 -6.67 -6.50 14.83
N VAL A 156 -6.86 -6.52 16.16
CA VAL A 156 -6.24 -7.49 17.08
C VAL A 156 -7.34 -8.15 17.90
N SER A 157 -7.40 -9.48 17.91
CA SER A 157 -8.49 -10.22 18.58
C SER A 157 -8.08 -10.79 19.94
N ASN A 158 -6.92 -11.44 20.03
CA ASN A 158 -6.45 -12.06 21.28
C ASN A 158 -4.91 -11.94 21.40
N PRO A 159 -4.39 -10.79 21.85
CA PRO A 159 -2.96 -10.58 21.96
C PRO A 159 -2.35 -11.48 23.04
N ASP A 160 -1.11 -11.93 22.83
CA ASP A 160 -0.39 -12.75 23.83
C ASP A 160 -0.16 -11.93 25.12
N PRO A 161 -0.51 -12.42 26.31
CA PRO A 161 -0.25 -11.72 27.56
C PRO A 161 1.24 -11.44 27.85
N MET A 162 2.16 -12.16 27.21
CA MET A 162 3.61 -11.93 27.28
C MET A 162 4.11 -10.89 26.26
N THR A 163 3.19 -10.27 25.51
CA THR A 163 3.51 -9.20 24.57
C THR A 163 4.19 -8.04 25.26
N VAL A 164 5.34 -7.65 24.70
CA VAL A 164 6.11 -6.48 25.14
C VAL A 164 5.91 -5.31 24.20
N MET A 165 5.71 -5.54 22.90
CA MET A 165 5.59 -4.46 21.92
C MET A 165 4.88 -4.98 20.65
N TYR A 166 3.83 -4.30 20.12
CA TYR A 166 3.52 -4.47 18.69
C TYR A 166 3.80 -3.21 17.89
N LEU A 167 4.10 -3.49 16.63
CA LEU A 167 4.04 -2.54 15.56
C LEU A 167 2.73 -2.72 14.79
N ILE A 168 1.93 -1.66 14.70
CA ILE A 168 0.62 -1.70 14.06
C ILE A 168 0.62 -0.75 12.86
N SER A 169 0.30 -1.31 11.70
CA SER A 169 0.10 -0.57 10.46
C SER A 169 -1.30 -0.84 9.94
N TYR A 170 -2.09 0.21 9.73
CA TYR A 170 -3.41 0.08 9.13
C TYR A 170 -3.65 1.19 8.12
N ILE A 171 -4.38 0.86 7.07
CA ILE A 171 -4.71 1.83 6.03
C ILE A 171 -6.01 1.47 5.33
N TYR A 172 -6.81 2.49 5.05
CA TYR A 172 -8.03 2.39 4.26
C TYR A 172 -7.96 3.39 3.11
N TYR A 173 -8.26 2.92 1.90
CA TYR A 173 -8.34 3.79 0.74
C TYR A 173 -9.64 3.60 -0.02
N LYS A 174 -10.29 4.73 -0.29
CA LYS A 174 -11.41 4.84 -1.22
C LYS A 174 -11.19 6.05 -2.10
N GLY A 175 -10.58 5.81 -3.26
CA GLY A 175 -10.31 6.84 -4.24
C GLY A 175 -11.57 7.28 -4.98
N LYS A 176 -11.62 8.55 -5.39
CA LYS A 176 -12.62 9.05 -6.33
C LYS A 176 -11.97 9.19 -7.69
N TRP A 177 -12.45 8.46 -8.69
CA TRP A 177 -11.94 8.56 -10.06
C TRP A 177 -11.96 10.01 -10.55
N ALA A 178 -10.92 10.41 -11.29
CA ALA A 178 -10.93 11.65 -12.04
C ALA A 178 -12.08 11.65 -13.06
N THR A 179 -12.29 10.50 -13.71
CA THR A 179 -13.42 10.28 -14.62
C THR A 179 -14.19 9.02 -14.20
N PRO A 180 -15.34 9.14 -13.50
CA PRO A 180 -16.06 8.01 -12.93
C PRO A 180 -16.67 7.05 -13.96
N PHE A 181 -17.05 5.87 -13.48
CA PHE A 181 -17.88 4.92 -14.22
C PHE A 181 -19.35 5.28 -14.05
N GLU A 182 -20.20 4.90 -14.99
CA GLU A 182 -21.63 5.10 -14.87
C GLU A 182 -22.28 3.89 -14.16
N PRO A 183 -22.90 4.05 -12.98
CA PRO A 183 -23.52 2.92 -12.25
C PRO A 183 -24.60 2.17 -13.05
N LYS A 184 -25.21 2.84 -14.03
CA LYS A 184 -26.24 2.25 -14.91
C LYS A 184 -25.65 1.29 -15.95
N LEU A 185 -24.36 1.39 -16.23
CA LEU A 185 -23.64 0.52 -17.16
C LEU A 185 -23.01 -0.69 -16.47
N THR A 186 -22.90 -0.66 -15.14
CA THR A 186 -22.48 -1.82 -14.34
C THR A 186 -23.47 -2.96 -14.49
N LYS A 187 -22.97 -4.16 -14.84
CA LYS A 187 -23.77 -5.37 -15.04
C LYS A 187 -23.08 -6.58 -14.44
N GLU A 188 -23.83 -7.64 -14.19
CA GLU A 188 -23.21 -8.93 -13.87
C GLU A 188 -22.43 -9.47 -15.07
N ASP A 189 -21.22 -9.96 -14.79
CA ASP A 189 -20.34 -10.57 -15.76
C ASP A 189 -19.50 -11.67 -15.10
N THR A 190 -18.93 -12.54 -15.91
CA THR A 190 -18.15 -13.68 -15.44
C THR A 190 -16.68 -13.31 -15.24
N PHE A 191 -16.17 -13.57 -14.04
CA PHE A 191 -14.75 -13.55 -13.71
C PHE A 191 -14.23 -14.99 -13.58
N THR A 192 -13.13 -15.29 -14.26
CA THR A 192 -12.47 -16.61 -14.26
C THR A 192 -11.35 -16.58 -13.24
N VAL A 193 -11.54 -17.23 -12.09
CA VAL A 193 -10.55 -17.28 -11.00
C VAL A 193 -9.40 -18.20 -11.36
N ASP A 194 -9.73 -19.36 -11.94
CA ASP A 194 -8.81 -20.36 -12.46
C ASP A 194 -9.52 -21.18 -13.57
N GLU A 195 -8.87 -22.20 -14.12
CA GLU A 195 -9.42 -23.03 -15.22
C GLU A 195 -10.77 -23.68 -14.88
N ASN A 196 -11.03 -23.96 -13.60
CA ASN A 196 -12.21 -24.68 -13.12
C ASN A 196 -13.21 -23.77 -12.39
N THR A 197 -12.78 -22.59 -11.95
CA THR A 197 -13.57 -21.72 -11.07
C THR A 197 -13.96 -20.42 -11.78
N LYS A 198 -15.27 -20.19 -11.90
CA LYS A 198 -15.86 -18.96 -12.42
C LYS A 198 -16.84 -18.37 -11.42
N VAL A 199 -16.83 -17.04 -11.26
CA VAL A 199 -17.71 -16.31 -10.35
C VAL A 199 -18.38 -15.15 -11.06
N GLN A 200 -19.63 -14.84 -10.70
CA GLN A 200 -20.37 -13.69 -11.26
C GLN A 200 -20.07 -12.42 -10.46
N VAL A 201 -19.51 -11.39 -11.08
CA VAL A 201 -19.14 -10.13 -10.42
C VAL A 201 -19.90 -8.96 -11.03
N GLN A 202 -20.09 -7.89 -10.26
CA GLN A 202 -20.57 -6.63 -10.81
C GLN A 202 -19.41 -5.99 -11.59
N MET A 203 -19.51 -5.97 -12.91
CA MET A 203 -18.50 -5.47 -13.81
C MET A 203 -18.87 -4.04 -14.23
N MET A 204 -18.06 -3.07 -13.80
CA MET A 204 -18.14 -1.70 -14.28
C MET A 204 -17.63 -1.64 -15.72
N ASN A 205 -18.18 -0.74 -16.51
CA ASN A 205 -17.82 -0.57 -17.91
C ASN A 205 -17.70 0.89 -18.29
N LYS A 206 -16.75 1.20 -19.19
CA LYS A 206 -16.60 2.53 -19.77
C LYS A 206 -15.84 2.49 -21.10
N GLU A 207 -16.43 3.11 -22.11
CA GLU A 207 -15.77 3.42 -23.38
C GLU A 207 -15.23 4.86 -23.35
N GLU A 208 -13.91 5.02 -23.31
CA GLU A 208 -13.24 6.33 -23.27
C GLU A 208 -11.79 6.24 -23.76
N ARG A 209 -11.11 7.38 -23.82
CA ARG A 209 -9.65 7.44 -23.95
C ARG A 209 -8.98 7.10 -22.63
N PHE A 210 -8.18 6.04 -22.63
CA PHE A 210 -7.41 5.59 -21.48
C PHE A 210 -5.91 5.59 -21.79
N ASP A 211 -5.11 5.88 -20.77
CA ASP A 211 -3.67 5.69 -20.81
C ASP A 211 -3.38 4.20 -20.58
N ILE A 212 -2.86 3.53 -21.61
CA ILE A 212 -2.59 2.10 -21.62
C ILE A 212 -1.16 1.85 -22.12
N TYR A 213 -0.54 0.81 -21.58
CA TYR A 213 0.72 0.28 -22.06
C TYR A 213 0.63 -1.25 -22.18
N TYR A 214 1.15 -1.81 -23.27
CA TYR A 214 1.30 -3.26 -23.40
C TYR A 214 2.78 -3.63 -23.28
N ASP A 215 3.14 -4.29 -22.18
CA ASP A 215 4.49 -4.77 -21.97
C ASP A 215 4.70 -6.12 -22.65
N GLN A 216 5.30 -6.09 -23.84
CA GLN A 216 5.58 -7.27 -24.64
C GLN A 216 6.56 -8.25 -23.97
N ALA A 217 7.46 -7.77 -23.10
CA ALA A 217 8.47 -8.63 -22.49
C ALA A 217 7.85 -9.62 -21.48
N ILE A 218 6.72 -9.25 -20.89
CA ILE A 218 6.01 -10.02 -19.86
C ILE A 218 4.54 -10.25 -20.21
N ASN A 219 4.15 -10.00 -21.47
CA ASN A 219 2.79 -10.16 -22.01
C ASN A 219 1.70 -9.62 -21.06
N THR A 220 1.80 -8.34 -20.71
CA THR A 220 0.93 -7.72 -19.71
C THR A 220 0.36 -6.41 -20.21
N SER A 221 -0.97 -6.28 -20.18
CA SER A 221 -1.67 -5.01 -20.42
C SER A 221 -1.73 -4.21 -19.12
N VAL A 222 -1.30 -2.96 -19.16
CA VAL A 222 -1.28 -2.04 -18.02
C VAL A 222 -2.23 -0.89 -18.30
N LEU A 223 -3.24 -0.73 -17.45
CA LEU A 223 -4.22 0.35 -17.51
C LEU A 223 -3.93 1.36 -16.39
N HIS A 224 -3.94 2.64 -16.72
CA HIS A 224 -3.79 3.74 -15.76
C HIS A 224 -5.10 4.49 -15.56
N LEU A 225 -5.52 4.59 -14.30
CA LEU A 225 -6.78 5.20 -13.87
C LEU A 225 -6.50 6.29 -12.83
N PRO A 226 -6.51 7.57 -13.23
CA PRO A 226 -6.25 8.66 -12.31
C PRO A 226 -7.41 8.87 -11.32
N PHE A 227 -7.05 9.17 -10.07
CA PHE A 227 -8.00 9.71 -9.09
C PHE A 227 -8.03 11.24 -9.16
N ASN A 228 -9.04 11.85 -8.52
CA ASN A 228 -9.09 13.31 -8.31
C ASN A 228 -7.98 13.83 -7.39
N SER A 229 -7.41 12.96 -6.55
CA SER A 229 -6.23 13.25 -5.71
C SER A 229 -4.95 13.12 -6.52
N SER A 230 -3.76 13.33 -5.95
CA SER A 230 -2.49 13.12 -6.66
C SER A 230 -2.20 11.65 -7.00
N TYR A 231 -2.99 10.71 -6.48
CA TYR A 231 -2.82 9.28 -6.71
C TYR A 231 -3.44 8.78 -8.02
N SER A 232 -3.00 7.61 -8.47
CA SER A 232 -3.59 6.87 -9.58
C SER A 232 -3.54 5.36 -9.33
N MET A 233 -4.47 4.63 -9.92
CA MET A 233 -4.46 3.17 -9.91
C MET A 233 -3.85 2.65 -11.20
N LEU A 234 -2.90 1.73 -11.07
CA LEU A 234 -2.43 0.89 -12.15
C LEU A 234 -3.05 -0.49 -12.01
N LEU A 235 -3.64 -0.99 -13.09
CA LEU A 235 -4.15 -2.34 -13.19
C LEU A 235 -3.35 -3.11 -14.24
N MET A 236 -2.69 -4.19 -13.83
CA MET A 236 -1.91 -5.05 -14.72
C MET A 236 -2.67 -6.35 -14.95
N LEU A 237 -3.04 -6.59 -16.20
CA LEU A 237 -3.70 -7.81 -16.66
C LEU A 237 -2.70 -8.66 -17.45
N PRO A 238 -2.04 -9.63 -16.81
CA PRO A 238 -1.11 -10.51 -17.50
C PRO A 238 -1.84 -11.62 -18.26
N ASP A 239 -1.17 -12.19 -19.24
CA ASP A 239 -1.58 -13.49 -19.82
C ASP A 239 -1.26 -14.64 -18.85
N ASP A 240 -0.13 -14.56 -18.16
CA ASP A 240 0.27 -15.49 -17.08
C ASP A 240 0.75 -14.72 -15.84
N MET A 241 0.08 -14.93 -14.70
CA MET A 241 0.38 -14.24 -13.46
C MET A 241 1.77 -14.60 -12.94
N ALA A 242 2.19 -15.86 -13.06
CA ALA A 242 3.49 -16.31 -12.54
C ALA A 242 4.66 -15.63 -13.27
N THR A 243 4.53 -15.44 -14.59
CA THR A 243 5.50 -14.69 -15.41
C THR A 243 5.59 -13.23 -14.96
N LEU A 244 4.47 -12.57 -14.71
CA LEU A 244 4.45 -11.20 -14.19
C LEU A 244 5.11 -11.12 -12.81
N GLU A 245 4.72 -11.96 -11.86
CA GLU A 245 5.23 -11.94 -10.47
C GLU A 245 6.74 -12.19 -10.40
N LYS A 246 7.27 -13.04 -11.29
CA LYS A 246 8.71 -13.35 -11.33
C LYS A 246 9.56 -12.22 -11.92
N ALA A 247 8.99 -11.39 -12.80
CA ALA A 247 9.73 -10.41 -13.58
C ALA A 247 9.53 -8.97 -13.09
N ILE A 248 8.37 -8.64 -12.50
CA ILE A 248 8.00 -7.27 -12.16
C ILE A 248 8.96 -6.67 -11.12
N CYS A 249 9.38 -5.42 -11.36
CA CYS A 249 10.29 -4.69 -10.51
C CYS A 249 10.10 -3.17 -10.69
N PRO A 250 10.75 -2.31 -9.88
CA PRO A 250 10.52 -0.86 -9.94
C PRO A 250 10.71 -0.23 -11.32
N SER A 251 11.68 -0.69 -12.11
CA SER A 251 11.97 -0.13 -13.44
C SER A 251 10.84 -0.37 -14.44
N HIS A 252 10.05 -1.44 -14.27
CA HIS A 252 8.85 -1.69 -15.08
C HIS A 252 7.82 -0.58 -14.85
N VAL A 253 7.53 -0.25 -13.59
CA VAL A 253 6.55 0.79 -13.23
C VAL A 253 6.96 2.14 -13.81
N THR A 254 8.21 2.56 -13.60
CA THR A 254 8.74 3.80 -14.17
C THR A 254 8.68 3.81 -15.71
N ARG A 255 8.95 2.67 -16.36
CA ARG A 255 8.85 2.56 -17.83
C ARG A 255 7.41 2.70 -18.31
N TRP A 256 6.46 2.01 -17.66
CA TRP A 256 5.05 2.06 -18.02
C TRP A 256 4.54 3.49 -17.92
N LEU A 257 4.76 4.17 -16.79
CA LEU A 257 4.30 5.55 -16.58
C LEU A 257 4.88 6.54 -17.59
N LYS A 258 6.12 6.33 -18.05
CA LYS A 258 6.75 7.19 -19.06
C LYS A 258 6.31 6.93 -20.49
N SER A 259 5.82 5.72 -20.78
CA SER A 259 5.61 5.23 -22.15
C SER A 259 4.15 4.89 -22.46
N MET A 260 3.22 5.20 -21.55
CA MET A 260 1.78 5.03 -21.78
C MET A 260 1.31 5.87 -22.95
N GLU A 261 0.40 5.30 -23.74
CA GLU A 261 -0.25 6.00 -24.83
C GLU A 261 -1.75 6.09 -24.57
N THR A 262 -2.33 7.25 -24.89
CA THR A 262 -3.76 7.50 -24.73
C THR A 262 -4.54 7.00 -25.96
N TRP A 263 -5.38 5.98 -25.78
CA TRP A 263 -6.16 5.37 -26.87
C TRP A 263 -7.62 5.13 -26.47
N MET A 264 -8.52 5.09 -27.45
CA MET A 264 -9.93 4.73 -27.20
C MET A 264 -10.03 3.23 -26.90
N TYR A 265 -10.61 2.87 -25.76
CA TYR A 265 -10.84 1.49 -25.32
C TYR A 265 -12.21 1.34 -24.66
N ASP A 266 -12.78 0.14 -24.80
CA ASP A 266 -13.92 -0.32 -24.01
C ASP A 266 -13.41 -1.14 -22.82
N VAL A 267 -13.36 -0.50 -21.64
CA VAL A 267 -12.73 -1.05 -20.43
C VAL A 267 -13.78 -1.65 -19.50
N TYR A 268 -13.49 -2.83 -18.96
CA TYR A 268 -14.32 -3.54 -17.99
C TYR A 268 -13.52 -3.89 -16.75
N ILE A 269 -13.98 -3.44 -15.57
CA ILE A 269 -13.30 -3.64 -14.29
C ILE A 269 -14.31 -4.11 -13.24
N PRO A 270 -14.02 -5.16 -12.47
CA PRO A 270 -14.93 -5.62 -11.44
C PRO A 270 -15.02 -4.58 -10.32
N LYS A 271 -16.21 -4.43 -9.74
CA LYS A 271 -16.35 -3.82 -8.42
C LYS A 271 -15.84 -4.83 -7.39
N PHE A 272 -15.04 -4.35 -6.45
CA PHE A 272 -14.55 -5.18 -5.36
C PHE A 272 -14.27 -4.34 -4.12
N SER A 273 -14.35 -4.99 -2.97
CA SER A 273 -13.87 -4.48 -1.70
C SER A 273 -12.97 -5.56 -1.13
N ILE A 274 -11.73 -5.20 -0.81
CA ILE A 274 -10.74 -6.15 -0.31
C ILE A 274 -10.30 -5.67 1.06
N LYS A 275 -10.32 -6.60 2.01
CA LYS A 275 -9.80 -6.43 3.37
C LYS A 275 -8.81 -7.55 3.64
N THR A 276 -7.59 -7.17 3.98
CA THR A 276 -6.47 -8.11 4.20
C THR A 276 -5.77 -7.76 5.49
N SER A 277 -5.34 -8.78 6.23
CA SER A 277 -4.58 -8.64 7.48
C SER A 277 -3.43 -9.63 7.48
N TYR A 278 -2.26 -9.18 7.93
CA TYR A 278 -1.03 -9.96 7.98
C TYR A 278 -0.35 -9.80 9.33
N THR A 279 0.18 -10.90 9.85
CA THR A 279 1.26 -10.88 10.85
C THR A 279 2.57 -11.01 10.10
N LEU A 280 3.40 -9.98 10.15
CA LEU A 280 4.57 -9.82 9.27
C LEU A 280 5.86 -10.36 9.87
N ASN A 281 5.86 -10.93 11.08
CA ASN A 281 7.07 -11.40 11.76
C ASN A 281 7.95 -12.31 10.88
N ASP A 282 7.39 -13.40 10.35
CA ASP A 282 8.13 -14.37 9.53
C ASP A 282 8.59 -13.76 8.20
N VAL A 283 7.72 -12.93 7.60
CA VAL A 283 7.98 -12.22 6.36
C VAL A 283 9.16 -11.25 6.53
N LEU A 284 9.16 -10.43 7.58
CA LEU A 284 10.21 -9.45 7.86
C LEU A 284 11.50 -10.12 8.31
N THR A 285 11.41 -11.24 9.05
CA THR A 285 12.55 -12.09 9.40
C THR A 285 13.22 -12.62 8.14
N ALA A 286 12.45 -13.13 7.17
CA ALA A 286 12.97 -13.58 5.87
C ALA A 286 13.57 -12.44 5.04
N MET A 287 13.16 -11.19 5.29
CA MET A 287 13.75 -9.99 4.69
C MET A 287 15.03 -9.50 5.39
N GLY A 288 15.48 -10.19 6.44
CA GLY A 288 16.71 -9.92 7.18
C GLY A 288 16.53 -9.07 8.44
N MET A 289 15.30 -8.76 8.84
CA MET A 289 14.99 -7.97 10.03
C MET A 289 14.79 -8.90 11.24
N THR A 290 15.85 -9.57 11.68
CA THR A 290 15.71 -10.68 12.64
C THR A 290 15.81 -10.25 14.10
N ASP A 291 16.77 -9.38 14.43
CA ASP A 291 17.13 -9.12 15.83
C ASP A 291 16.01 -8.44 16.60
N MET A 292 15.21 -7.60 15.94
CA MET A 292 14.07 -6.91 16.54
C MET A 292 13.03 -7.85 17.17
N PHE A 293 12.97 -9.12 16.75
CA PHE A 293 12.05 -10.14 17.26
C PHE A 293 12.65 -11.03 18.36
N THR A 294 13.88 -10.76 18.79
CA THR A 294 14.65 -11.65 19.69
C THR A 294 15.26 -10.86 20.84
N GLU A 295 15.82 -11.56 21.85
CA GLU A 295 16.57 -10.95 22.95
C GLU A 295 17.81 -10.15 22.49
N ARG A 296 18.22 -10.26 21.22
CA ARG A 296 19.30 -9.45 20.63
C ARG A 296 18.83 -8.06 20.21
N ALA A 297 17.53 -7.76 20.31
CA ALA A 297 16.98 -6.46 19.96
C ALA A 297 17.62 -5.36 20.82
N ASP A 298 18.24 -4.38 20.16
CA ASP A 298 18.68 -3.15 20.82
C ASP A 298 17.70 -2.03 20.48
N LEU A 299 16.70 -1.89 21.35
CA LEU A 299 15.69 -0.83 21.32
C LEU A 299 15.89 0.18 22.47
N SER A 300 17.13 0.33 22.94
CA SER A 300 17.50 1.21 24.07
C SER A 300 17.22 2.69 23.81
N GLY A 301 17.11 3.09 22.54
CA GLY A 301 16.66 4.44 22.16
C GLY A 301 15.17 4.70 22.46
N ILE A 302 14.40 3.64 22.73
CA ILE A 302 12.99 3.72 23.14
C ILE A 302 12.87 3.64 24.66
N ALA A 303 13.51 2.65 25.30
CA ALA A 303 13.54 2.50 26.75
C ALA A 303 14.92 2.06 27.24
N GLN A 304 15.51 2.83 28.16
CA GLN A 304 16.90 2.60 28.61
C GLN A 304 17.04 1.51 29.68
N ASN A 305 15.98 1.24 30.46
CA ASN A 305 16.06 0.38 31.65
C ASN A 305 15.20 -0.90 31.53
N VAL A 306 14.69 -1.19 30.34
CA VAL A 306 13.86 -2.37 30.06
C VAL A 306 14.30 -2.95 28.73
N ALA A 307 14.61 -4.25 28.71
CA ALA A 307 14.87 -4.96 27.47
C ALA A 307 13.55 -5.07 26.70
N LEU A 308 13.50 -4.45 25.51
CA LEU A 308 12.33 -4.49 24.65
C LEU A 308 12.62 -5.35 23.42
N THR A 309 11.60 -6.09 23.00
CA THR A 309 11.58 -6.86 21.75
C THR A 309 10.25 -6.61 21.06
N VAL A 310 10.22 -6.59 19.73
CA VAL A 310 8.98 -6.58 18.97
C VAL A 310 8.35 -7.96 19.05
N SER A 311 7.19 -8.05 19.68
CA SER A 311 6.43 -9.30 19.79
C SER A 311 5.69 -9.59 18.49
N GLU A 312 4.97 -8.61 17.95
CA GLU A 312 4.21 -8.78 16.70
C GLU A 312 4.26 -7.53 15.82
N VAL A 313 4.20 -7.76 14.50
CA VAL A 313 3.97 -6.70 13.50
C VAL A 313 2.70 -7.04 12.74
N VAL A 314 1.65 -6.24 12.94
CA VAL A 314 0.36 -6.45 12.30
C VAL A 314 0.12 -5.38 11.24
N HIS A 315 -0.18 -5.81 10.02
CA HIS A 315 -0.56 -4.92 8.92
C HIS A 315 -1.95 -5.24 8.39
N GLN A 316 -2.83 -4.23 8.33
CA GLN A 316 -4.14 -4.36 7.72
C GLN A 316 -4.37 -3.31 6.62
N ALA A 317 -4.77 -3.77 5.44
CA ALA A 317 -5.10 -2.93 4.31
C ALA A 317 -6.51 -3.20 3.80
N THR A 318 -7.25 -2.12 3.55
CA THR A 318 -8.59 -2.16 2.97
C THR A 318 -8.70 -1.23 1.76
N LEU A 319 -9.26 -1.71 0.66
CA LEU A 319 -9.53 -0.95 -0.56
C LEU A 319 -10.96 -1.19 -1.05
N ASP A 320 -11.67 -0.11 -1.34
CA ASP A 320 -12.98 -0.14 -2.00
C ASP A 320 -12.86 0.41 -3.43
N VAL A 321 -13.28 -0.41 -4.41
CA VAL A 321 -13.38 -0.04 -5.83
C VAL A 321 -14.84 -0.11 -6.28
N ASP A 322 -15.41 1.06 -6.56
CA ASP A 322 -16.76 1.23 -7.08
C ASP A 322 -16.79 2.28 -8.21
N GLU A 323 -17.98 2.61 -8.70
CA GLU A 323 -18.13 3.56 -9.82
C GLU A 323 -17.82 5.01 -9.41
N ALA A 324 -17.76 5.31 -8.11
CA ALA A 324 -17.85 6.67 -7.62
C ALA A 324 -16.58 7.50 -7.90
N GLY A 325 -16.80 8.62 -8.57
CA GLY A 325 -15.98 9.84 -8.57
C GLY A 325 -16.75 10.96 -7.89
N ALA A 326 -16.16 12.15 -7.72
CA ALA A 326 -16.86 13.27 -7.08
C ALA A 326 -18.23 13.53 -7.74
N THR A 327 -19.28 13.60 -6.93
CA THR A 327 -20.67 13.88 -7.33
C THR A 327 -20.80 15.30 -7.88
N ALA A 328 -20.31 15.55 -9.09
CA ALA A 328 -20.63 16.68 -9.98
C ALA A 328 -19.62 16.74 -11.12
N ALA A 329 -19.96 16.16 -12.27
CA ALA A 329 -19.66 16.75 -13.58
C ALA A 329 -20.33 15.86 -14.64
N ALA A 330 -21.57 16.19 -14.97
CA ALA A 330 -22.03 16.00 -16.34
C ALA A 330 -21.19 16.93 -17.23
N ALA A 331 -19.93 16.56 -17.50
CA ALA A 331 -19.19 17.16 -18.59
C ALA A 331 -19.71 16.47 -19.84
N THR A 332 -20.60 17.16 -20.55
CA THR A 332 -21.09 16.76 -21.86
C THR A 332 -19.89 16.71 -22.81
N GLY A 333 -19.20 15.58 -22.82
CA GLY A 333 -18.13 15.28 -23.77
C GLY A 333 -18.78 15.20 -25.15
N ILE A 334 -18.42 16.13 -26.01
CA ILE A 334 -18.88 16.18 -27.40
C ILE A 334 -18.57 14.83 -28.04
N ARG A 335 -19.60 14.02 -28.32
CA ARG A 335 -19.50 12.84 -29.18
C ARG A 335 -19.27 13.34 -30.61
N ILE A 336 -18.02 13.58 -30.98
CA ILE A 336 -17.66 13.70 -32.39
C ILE A 336 -17.79 12.30 -32.98
N ALA A 337 -18.96 12.02 -33.55
CA ALA A 337 -19.20 10.81 -34.33
C ALA A 337 -18.35 10.90 -35.59
N PHE A 338 -17.13 10.34 -35.57
CA PHE A 338 -16.43 10.04 -36.80
C PHE A 338 -17.19 8.91 -37.50
N ALA A 339 -17.75 9.22 -38.67
CA ALA A 339 -18.45 8.28 -39.53
C ALA A 339 -17.44 7.31 -40.18
N SER A 340 -16.92 6.38 -39.38
CA SER A 340 -16.25 5.16 -39.79
C SER A 340 -16.24 4.24 -38.57
N ILE A 341 -16.79 3.04 -38.68
CA ILE A 341 -16.81 2.05 -37.58
C ILE A 341 -15.37 1.62 -37.32
N GLN A 342 -14.64 2.36 -36.47
CA GLN A 342 -13.42 1.87 -35.85
C GLN A 342 -13.86 0.90 -34.75
N HIS A 343 -13.45 -0.36 -34.86
CA HIS A 343 -13.63 -1.33 -33.77
C HIS A 343 -12.83 -0.84 -32.56
N VAL A 344 -13.52 -0.44 -31.50
CA VAL A 344 -12.88 -0.05 -30.25
C VAL A 344 -12.37 -1.33 -29.56
N PRO A 345 -11.06 -1.44 -29.28
CA PRO A 345 -10.52 -2.61 -28.60
C PRO A 345 -11.08 -2.74 -27.18
N VAL A 346 -11.30 -3.98 -26.74
CA VAL A 346 -11.83 -4.30 -25.41
C VAL A 346 -10.68 -4.69 -24.49
N LEU A 347 -10.62 -4.06 -23.31
CA LEU A 347 -9.73 -4.47 -22.22
C LEU A 347 -10.57 -4.85 -21.00
N LYS A 348 -10.60 -6.14 -20.67
CA LYS A 348 -11.52 -6.69 -19.67
C LYS A 348 -10.78 -7.43 -18.56
N PHE A 349 -10.87 -6.90 -17.35
CA PHE A 349 -10.27 -7.46 -16.13
C PHE A 349 -11.17 -8.56 -15.55
N ASN A 350 -11.32 -9.67 -16.27
CA ASN A 350 -12.18 -10.81 -15.91
C ASN A 350 -11.40 -12.09 -15.53
N ARG A 351 -10.14 -11.93 -15.14
CA ARG A 351 -9.24 -12.98 -14.64
C ARG A 351 -8.23 -12.35 -13.68
N PRO A 352 -7.44 -13.13 -12.91
CA PRO A 352 -6.51 -12.56 -11.94
C PRO A 352 -5.65 -11.44 -12.52
N PHE A 353 -5.57 -10.33 -11.78
CA PHE A 353 -4.85 -9.13 -12.18
C PHE A 353 -4.12 -8.54 -10.97
N MET A 354 -3.05 -7.79 -11.23
CA MET A 354 -2.37 -7.04 -10.18
C MET A 354 -2.86 -5.59 -10.13
N VAL A 355 -2.82 -5.01 -8.93
CA VAL A 355 -3.21 -3.63 -8.65
C VAL A 355 -2.07 -2.92 -7.94
N MET A 356 -1.82 -1.68 -8.34
CA MET A 356 -1.01 -0.73 -7.60
C MET A 356 -1.74 0.59 -7.47
N ILE A 357 -1.60 1.26 -6.32
CA ILE A 357 -2.00 2.66 -6.17
C ILE A 357 -0.73 3.46 -5.95
N ILE A 358 -0.46 4.41 -6.84
CA ILE A 358 0.79 5.16 -6.88
C ILE A 358 0.53 6.65 -6.72
N GLU A 359 1.47 7.36 -6.10
CA GLU A 359 1.50 8.83 -6.09
C GLU A 359 2.16 9.31 -7.39
N ARG A 360 1.49 10.16 -8.18
CA ARG A 360 1.92 10.45 -9.56
C ARG A 360 3.24 11.23 -9.69
N ASN A 361 3.62 12.00 -8.69
CA ASN A 361 4.81 12.87 -8.77
C ASN A 361 6.07 12.12 -8.31
N THR A 362 5.93 11.34 -7.25
CA THR A 362 7.03 10.61 -6.60
C THR A 362 7.14 9.15 -7.06
N GLU A 363 6.09 8.65 -7.72
CA GLU A 363 5.89 7.24 -8.07
C GLU A 363 5.92 6.31 -6.83
N ASP A 364 5.72 6.83 -5.62
CA ASP A 364 5.63 6.03 -4.39
C ASP A 364 4.43 5.08 -4.46
N ILE A 365 4.61 3.83 -4.02
CA ILE A 365 3.58 2.79 -4.09
C ILE A 365 2.82 2.76 -2.78
N LEU A 366 1.67 3.45 -2.75
CA LEU A 366 0.78 3.45 -1.60
C LEU A 366 0.18 2.08 -1.34
N PHE A 367 -0.23 1.36 -2.39
CA PHE A 367 -0.76 0.00 -2.29
C PHE A 367 -0.23 -0.89 -3.41
N MET A 368 -0.07 -2.18 -3.10
CA MET A 368 0.28 -3.21 -4.07
C MET A 368 -0.46 -4.51 -3.76
N GLY A 369 -0.87 -5.24 -4.80
CA GLY A 369 -1.55 -6.50 -4.60
C GLY A 369 -1.87 -7.28 -5.88
N LYS A 370 -2.41 -8.49 -5.69
CA LYS A 370 -3.08 -9.28 -6.74
C LYS A 370 -4.50 -9.64 -6.31
N ILE A 371 -5.41 -9.52 -7.27
CA ILE A 371 -6.81 -9.89 -7.13
C ILE A 371 -6.99 -11.21 -7.85
N VAL A 372 -7.10 -12.29 -7.08
CA VAL A 372 -7.39 -13.64 -7.56
C VAL A 372 -8.90 -13.84 -7.69
N ASN A 373 -9.67 -13.34 -6.73
CA ASN A 373 -11.13 -13.40 -6.74
C ASN A 373 -11.74 -12.09 -6.18
N PRO A 374 -12.47 -11.31 -6.99
CA PRO A 374 -13.06 -10.04 -6.55
C PRO A 374 -14.19 -10.15 -5.49
N LYS A 375 -14.65 -11.36 -5.18
CA LYS A 375 -15.72 -11.60 -4.19
C LYS A 375 -15.24 -11.80 -2.74
N ILE A 376 -13.94 -11.97 -2.52
CA ILE A 376 -13.37 -12.39 -1.23
C ILE A 376 -12.46 -11.34 -0.62
#